data_AF-A0AAN9JUQ5-F1
#
_entry.id   AF-A0AAN9JUQ5-F1
#
_cell.length_a   1.000
_cell.length_b   1.000
_cell.length_c   1.000
_cell.angle_alpha   90.00
_cell.angle_beta   90.00
_cell.angle_gamma   90.00
#
_symmetry.space_group_name_H-M   'P 1'
#
loop_
_entity.id
_entity.type
_entity.pdbx_description
1 polymer ?
#
loop_
_entity_poly.entity_id
_entity_poly.type
_entity_poly.pdbx_seq_one_letter_code
_entity_poly.pdbx_strand_id
1 'polypeptide(L)'
;MNLMISESFIIPPASLVSVAAVGTLISVPIYDRIIVPILRKVTGKERGISILKRIGIGLTFSVILMIVSALVEAKRLRMRRGESMSVLWLIPQYLILGIGNSFSLVGMQEYFYDQVPDSMRSLGMALYLSVTGMGNFLSGFLIFIVDHVTGKSGKSWIGKDINSSSLDRFYWMLCVINALNLCVFVFLAKRYTYKTVQRRAMDSDVCKSDEVEIMA
;
A
#
# COMPACT_ATOMS: atom_id res chain seq x y z
N MET A 1 -3.50 -21.91 15.15
CA MET A 1 -3.03 -20.73 15.92
C MET A 1 -3.78 -20.73 17.23
N ASN A 2 -3.10 -20.71 18.37
CA ASN A 2 -3.80 -20.49 19.63
C ASN A 2 -3.99 -18.99 19.77
N LEU A 3 -5.25 -18.58 19.92
CA LEU A 3 -5.62 -17.19 20.19
C LEU A 3 -5.42 -16.82 21.67
N MET A 4 -4.91 -17.75 22.48
CA MET A 4 -4.76 -17.62 23.94
C MET A 4 -3.35 -17.16 24.30
N ILE A 5 -3.25 -16.01 24.96
CA ILE A 5 -2.02 -15.49 25.58
C ILE A 5 -2.00 -15.79 27.10
N SER A 6 -3.17 -16.01 27.71
CA SER A 6 -3.39 -16.49 29.08
C SER A 6 -4.70 -17.28 29.09
N GLU A 7 -4.95 -18.16 30.08
CA GLU A 7 -6.03 -19.18 30.12
C GLU A 7 -7.47 -18.67 29.88
N SER A 8 -7.69 -17.37 29.73
CA SER A 8 -9.01 -16.74 29.53
C SER A 8 -9.12 -15.68 28.43
N PHE A 9 -8.05 -15.33 27.68
CA PHE A 9 -8.11 -14.23 26.71
C PHE A 9 -7.84 -14.66 25.26
N ILE A 10 -8.92 -14.76 24.48
CA ILE A 10 -8.92 -15.04 23.04
C ILE A 10 -8.83 -13.71 22.29
N ILE A 11 -7.71 -13.45 21.62
CA ILE A 11 -7.57 -12.26 20.77
C ILE A 11 -8.38 -12.48 19.49
N PRO A 12 -9.46 -11.72 19.24
CA PRO A 12 -10.22 -11.86 18.00
C PRO A 12 -9.36 -11.45 16.81
N PRO A 13 -9.44 -12.15 15.66
CA PRO A 13 -8.72 -11.78 14.44
C PRO A 13 -8.92 -10.32 14.01
N ALA A 14 -10.08 -9.74 14.36
CA ALA A 14 -10.41 -8.33 14.11
C ALA A 14 -9.45 -7.35 14.81
N SER A 15 -8.89 -7.70 15.97
CA SER A 15 -7.93 -6.84 16.68
C SER A 15 -6.58 -6.70 15.98
N LEU A 16 -6.24 -7.61 15.06
CA LEU A 16 -5.01 -7.52 14.26
C LEU A 16 -5.07 -6.35 13.27
N VAL A 17 -6.28 -5.96 12.84
CA VAL A 17 -6.48 -4.76 12.01
C VAL A 17 -6.09 -3.50 12.78
N SER A 18 -6.31 -3.48 14.10
CA SER A 18 -5.88 -2.37 14.97
C SER A 18 -4.36 -2.22 15.01
N VAL A 19 -3.60 -3.32 14.89
CA VAL A 19 -2.12 -3.25 14.80
C VAL A 19 -1.68 -2.53 13.53
N ALA A 20 -2.35 -2.80 12.39
CA ALA A 20 -2.10 -2.06 11.16
C ALA A 20 -2.47 -0.58 11.30
N ALA A 21 -3.57 -0.26 11.99
CA ALA A 21 -3.94 1.12 12.27
C ALA A 21 -2.89 1.86 13.12
N VAL A 22 -2.33 1.20 14.14
CA VAL A 22 -1.22 1.73 14.95
C VAL A 22 0.02 1.95 14.08
N GLY A 23 0.36 1.00 13.20
CA GLY A 23 1.46 1.16 12.24
C GLY A 23 1.28 2.38 11.35
N THR A 24 0.07 2.61 10.83
CA THR A 24 -0.28 3.82 10.06
C THR A 24 -0.13 5.08 10.90
N LEU A 25 -0.67 5.10 12.13
CA LEU A 25 -0.60 6.25 13.04
C LEU A 25 0.82 6.63 13.44
N ILE A 26 1.73 5.66 13.51
CA ILE A 26 3.16 5.91 13.79
C ILE A 26 3.86 6.39 12.51
N SER A 27 3.51 5.84 11.35
CA SER A 27 4.15 6.16 10.08
C SER A 27 3.86 7.59 9.61
N VAL A 28 2.64 8.11 9.83
CA VAL A 28 2.25 9.48 9.45
C VAL A 28 3.13 10.57 10.08
N PRO A 29 3.31 10.66 11.41
CA PRO A 29 4.16 11.67 12.02
C PRO A 29 5.64 11.47 11.67
N ILE A 30 6.11 10.23 11.50
CA ILE A 30 7.47 9.96 11.02
C ILE A 30 7.64 10.55 9.61
N TYR A 31 6.65 10.36 8.74
CA TYR A 31 6.68 10.92 7.40
C TYR A 31 6.71 12.46 7.44
N ASP A 32 5.74 13.07 8.09
CA ASP A 32 5.54 14.53 8.08
C ASP A 32 6.63 15.29 8.86
N ARG A 33 7.11 14.74 9.99
CA ARG A 33 8.06 15.43 10.87
C ARG A 33 9.52 15.04 10.68
N ILE A 34 9.81 13.87 10.11
CA ILE A 34 11.19 13.38 9.97
C ILE A 34 11.55 13.30 8.49
N ILE A 35 10.78 12.56 7.70
CA ILE A 35 11.11 12.27 6.31
C ILE A 35 11.01 13.53 5.44
N VAL A 36 9.90 14.26 5.50
CA VAL A 36 9.69 15.51 4.72
C VAL A 36 10.78 16.57 4.95
N PRO A 37 11.12 16.97 6.19
CA PRO A 37 12.14 18.00 6.40
C PRO A 37 13.55 17.54 6.02
N ILE A 38 13.91 16.27 6.24
CA ILE A 38 15.20 15.71 5.79
C ILE A 38 15.29 15.77 4.26
N LEU A 39 14.22 15.35 3.57
CA LEU A 39 14.19 15.35 2.11
C LEU A 39 14.18 16.77 1.53
N ARG A 40 13.54 17.73 2.19
CA ARG A 40 13.62 19.15 1.80
C ARG A 40 15.04 19.68 1.91
N LYS A 41 15.79 19.29 2.96
CA LYS A 41 17.20 19.65 3.14
C LYS A 41 18.13 19.00 2.12
N VAL A 42 17.90 17.74 1.75
CA VAL A 42 18.78 16.99 0.83
C VAL A 42 18.47 17.29 -0.63
N THR A 43 17.19 17.38 -1.02
CA THR A 43 16.78 17.50 -2.42
C THR A 43 16.65 18.96 -2.88
N GLY A 44 16.54 19.92 -1.95
CA GLY A 44 16.39 21.35 -2.25
C GLY A 44 15.07 21.73 -2.95
N LYS A 45 14.14 20.78 -3.15
CA LYS A 45 12.80 21.01 -3.73
C LYS A 45 11.78 21.24 -2.62
N GLU A 46 10.81 22.14 -2.84
CA GLU A 46 9.81 22.52 -1.82
C GLU A 46 9.01 21.34 -1.25
N ARG A 47 8.79 20.28 -2.03
CA ARG A 47 8.08 19.05 -1.60
C ARG A 47 8.98 17.89 -1.14
N GLY A 48 10.31 18.02 -1.20
CA GLY A 48 11.26 16.99 -0.73
C GLY A 48 11.36 15.71 -1.60
N ILE A 49 10.26 14.99 -1.82
CA ILE A 49 10.15 13.78 -2.67
C ILE A 49 9.05 13.92 -3.73
N SER A 50 9.23 13.25 -4.88
CA SER A 50 8.17 13.10 -5.89
C SER A 50 7.08 12.16 -5.37
N ILE A 51 5.80 12.55 -5.48
CA ILE A 51 4.64 11.72 -5.07
C ILE A 51 4.71 10.29 -5.64
N LEU A 52 5.16 10.12 -6.89
CA LEU A 52 5.37 8.81 -7.52
C LEU A 52 6.43 7.97 -6.79
N LYS A 53 7.53 8.58 -6.32
CA LYS A 53 8.54 7.87 -5.51
C LYS A 53 7.95 7.42 -4.17
N ARG A 54 7.14 8.26 -3.53
CA ARG A 54 6.42 7.91 -2.28
C ARG A 54 5.52 6.69 -2.49
N ILE A 55 4.72 6.68 -3.56
CA ILE A 55 3.87 5.54 -3.92
C ILE A 55 4.73 4.28 -4.17
N GLY A 56 5.84 4.41 -4.90
CA GLY A 56 6.75 3.29 -5.17
C GLY A 56 7.37 2.68 -3.91
N ILE A 57 7.69 3.48 -2.90
CA ILE A 57 8.14 2.99 -1.58
C ILE A 57 7.03 2.16 -0.94
N GLY A 58 5.79 2.65 -0.93
CA GLY A 58 4.63 1.91 -0.42
C GLY A 58 4.42 0.57 -1.13
N LEU A 59 4.54 0.54 -2.47
CA LEU A 59 4.46 -0.70 -3.26
C LEU A 59 5.60 -1.68 -2.93
N THR A 60 6.79 -1.18 -2.60
CA THR A 60 7.91 -2.03 -2.16
C THR A 60 7.60 -2.68 -0.81
N PHE A 61 6.99 -1.93 0.12
CA PHE A 61 6.50 -2.50 1.38
C PHE A 61 5.43 -3.56 1.15
N SER A 62 4.56 -3.43 0.15
CA SER A 62 3.59 -4.48 -0.20
C SER A 62 4.26 -5.79 -0.64
N VAL A 63 5.39 -5.73 -1.35
CA VAL A 63 6.16 -6.94 -1.71
C VAL A 63 6.80 -7.55 -0.46
N ILE A 64 7.45 -6.73 0.37
CA ILE A 64 8.07 -7.18 1.62
C ILE A 64 7.03 -7.84 2.54
N LEU A 65 5.84 -7.23 2.63
CA LEU A 65 4.71 -7.78 3.38
C LEU A 65 4.36 -9.20 2.94
N MET A 66 4.21 -9.43 1.63
CA MET A 66 3.87 -10.76 1.11
C MET A 66 4.97 -11.78 1.40
N ILE A 67 6.25 -11.39 1.32
CA ILE A 67 7.38 -12.25 1.70
C ILE A 67 7.30 -12.62 3.18
N VAL A 68 7.08 -11.64 4.07
CA VAL A 68 6.96 -11.87 5.52
C VAL A 68 5.76 -12.78 5.81
N SER A 69 4.61 -12.55 5.18
CA SER A 69 3.42 -13.41 5.34
C SER A 69 3.68 -14.84 4.87
N ALA A 70 4.36 -15.04 3.74
CA ALA A 70 4.77 -16.36 3.26
C ALA A 70 5.70 -17.06 4.26
N LEU A 71 6.69 -16.35 4.82
CA LEU A 71 7.61 -16.90 5.83
C LEU A 71 6.91 -17.27 7.14
N VAL A 72 5.97 -16.43 7.60
CA VAL A 72 5.16 -16.68 8.80
C VAL A 72 4.31 -17.94 8.60
N GLU A 73 3.71 -18.11 7.42
CA GLU A 73 2.92 -19.30 7.10
C GLU A 73 3.80 -20.54 6.92
N ALA A 74 4.96 -20.43 6.29
CA ALA A 74 5.93 -21.53 6.20
C ALA A 74 6.38 -22.00 7.59
N LYS A 75 6.57 -21.06 8.54
CA LYS A 75 6.88 -21.37 9.94
C LYS A 75 5.71 -22.09 10.62
N ARG A 76 4.48 -21.63 10.38
CA ARG A 76 3.27 -22.29 10.89
C ARG A 76 3.15 -23.73 10.40
N LEU A 77 3.39 -23.98 9.12
CA LEU A 77 3.29 -25.31 8.50
C LEU A 77 4.37 -26.29 9.00
N ARG A 78 5.52 -25.79 9.47
CA ARG A 78 6.62 -26.59 10.02
C ARG A 78 6.42 -27.00 11.49
N MET A 79 5.48 -26.41 12.20
CA MET A 79 5.21 -26.76 13.60
C MET A 79 4.53 -28.12 13.70
N ARG A 80 4.95 -28.96 14.67
CA ARG A 80 4.37 -30.31 14.87
C ARG A 80 2.92 -30.20 15.36
N ARG A 81 2.10 -31.19 15.00
CA ARG A 81 0.73 -31.34 15.53
C ARG A 81 0.77 -31.34 17.07
N GLY A 82 0.30 -30.25 17.70
CA GLY A 82 0.28 -30.07 19.16
C GLY A 82 0.90 -28.76 19.63
N GLU A 83 1.77 -28.14 18.83
CA GLU A 83 2.33 -26.82 19.14
C GLU A 83 1.52 -25.72 18.48
N SER A 84 1.04 -24.78 19.29
CA SER A 84 0.25 -23.68 18.80
C SER A 84 1.06 -22.41 18.63
N MET A 85 1.06 -21.89 17.41
CA MET A 85 1.71 -20.63 17.10
C MET A 85 1.03 -19.46 17.82
N SER A 86 1.83 -18.66 18.53
CA SER A 86 1.39 -17.42 19.14
C SER A 86 0.96 -16.41 18.08
N VAL A 87 -0.13 -15.69 18.34
CA VAL A 87 -0.68 -14.59 17.51
C VAL A 87 0.34 -13.47 17.33
N LEU A 88 1.32 -13.34 18.23
CA LEU A 88 2.36 -12.30 18.16
C LEU A 88 3.18 -12.36 16.86
N TRP A 89 3.29 -13.52 16.21
CA TRP A 89 3.99 -13.65 14.93
C TRP A 89 3.27 -12.97 13.76
N LEU A 90 2.00 -12.61 13.92
CA LEU A 90 1.26 -11.83 12.93
C LEU A 90 1.54 -10.31 13.08
N ILE A 91 2.04 -9.84 14.23
CA ILE A 91 2.28 -8.41 14.46
C ILE A 91 3.21 -7.79 13.41
N PRO A 92 4.36 -8.40 13.04
CA PRO A 92 5.27 -7.81 12.07
C PRO A 92 4.62 -7.57 10.70
N GLN A 93 3.83 -8.52 10.20
CA GLN A 93 3.14 -8.34 8.92
C GLN A 93 2.08 -7.23 8.99
N TYR A 94 1.29 -7.13 10.06
CA TYR A 94 0.28 -6.08 10.17
C TYR A 94 0.90 -4.69 10.33
N LEU A 95 2.04 -4.59 11.01
CA LEU A 95 2.78 -3.34 11.15
C LEU A 95 3.36 -2.88 9.80
N ILE A 96 3.97 -3.79 9.04
CA ILE A 96 4.47 -3.51 7.68
C ILE A 96 3.32 -3.10 6.75
N LEU A 97 2.16 -3.75 6.85
CA LEU A 97 0.96 -3.40 6.09
C LEU A 97 0.52 -1.95 6.37
N GLY A 98 0.43 -1.57 7.65
CA GLY A 98 0.05 -0.20 8.03
C GLY A 98 1.03 0.85 7.51
N ILE A 99 2.33 0.61 7.68
CA ILE A 99 3.39 1.48 7.16
C ILE A 99 3.27 1.57 5.64
N GLY A 100 3.26 0.45 4.92
CA GLY A 100 3.16 0.43 3.46
C GLY A 100 1.94 1.19 2.92
N ASN A 101 0.77 0.98 3.52
CA ASN A 101 -0.46 1.67 3.18
C ASN A 101 -0.39 3.18 3.40
N SER A 102 0.27 3.63 4.48
CA SER A 102 0.45 5.07 4.72
C SER A 102 1.30 5.76 3.64
N PHE A 103 2.18 5.03 2.95
CA PHE A 103 2.96 5.56 1.84
C PHE A 103 2.22 5.47 0.50
N SER A 104 1.62 4.32 0.20
CA SER A 104 0.96 4.06 -1.09
C SER A 104 -0.40 4.76 -1.20
N LEU A 105 -1.30 4.58 -0.23
CA LEU A 105 -2.67 5.13 -0.28
C LEU A 105 -2.65 6.64 -0.13
N VAL A 106 -1.90 7.17 0.83
CA VAL A 106 -1.78 8.63 1.00
C VAL A 106 -1.09 9.26 -0.21
N GLY A 107 -0.05 8.60 -0.76
CA GLY A 107 0.59 9.06 -1.99
C GLY A 107 -0.34 9.05 -3.20
N MET A 108 -1.17 8.01 -3.36
CA MET A 108 -2.17 7.95 -4.42
C MET A 108 -3.24 9.03 -4.25
N GLN A 109 -3.76 9.20 -3.03
CA GLN A 109 -4.75 10.24 -2.73
C GLN A 109 -4.20 11.64 -3.05
N GLU A 110 -2.97 11.94 -2.63
CA GLU A 110 -2.26 13.20 -2.93
C GLU A 110 -2.08 13.38 -4.44
N TYR A 111 -1.69 12.32 -5.16
CA TYR A 111 -1.54 12.35 -6.62
C TYR A 111 -2.85 12.66 -7.34
N PHE A 112 -3.94 11.97 -6.99
CA PHE A 112 -5.25 12.19 -7.61
C PHE A 112 -5.86 13.54 -7.26
N TYR A 113 -5.50 14.12 -6.10
CA TYR A 113 -5.91 15.47 -5.73
C TYR A 113 -5.14 16.55 -6.50
N ASP A 114 -3.81 16.42 -6.59
CA ASP A 114 -2.93 17.47 -7.10
C ASP A 114 -2.78 17.48 -8.62
N GLN A 115 -2.97 16.33 -9.29
CA GLN A 115 -2.79 16.26 -10.75
C GLN A 115 -4.03 16.71 -11.54
N VAL A 116 -5.19 16.79 -10.90
CA VAL A 116 -6.43 17.27 -11.52
C VAL A 116 -6.57 18.79 -11.37
N PRO A 117 -7.24 19.48 -12.31
CA PRO A 117 -7.55 20.91 -12.16
C PRO A 117 -8.36 21.19 -10.89
N ASP A 118 -8.24 22.41 -10.35
CA ASP A 118 -8.92 22.80 -9.11
C ASP A 118 -10.43 22.63 -9.14
N SER A 119 -11.06 22.90 -10.29
CA SER A 119 -12.49 22.72 -10.53
C SER A 119 -12.93 21.24 -10.54
N MET A 120 -11.99 20.29 -10.63
CA MET A 120 -12.25 18.85 -10.74
C MET A 120 -11.67 18.03 -9.58
N ARG A 121 -11.24 18.67 -8.49
CA ARG A 121 -10.67 17.97 -7.32
C ARG A 121 -11.59 16.89 -6.73
N SER A 122 -12.90 17.15 -6.72
CA SER A 122 -13.90 16.15 -6.31
C SER A 122 -13.91 14.92 -7.21
N LEU A 123 -13.77 15.11 -8.53
CA LEU A 123 -13.66 14.00 -9.49
C LEU A 123 -12.35 13.21 -9.28
N GLY A 124 -11.24 13.90 -8.99
CA GLY A 124 -9.98 13.22 -8.63
C GLY A 124 -10.13 12.28 -7.44
N MET A 125 -10.80 12.74 -6.38
CA MET A 125 -11.11 11.90 -5.21
C MET A 125 -12.07 10.75 -5.54
N ALA A 126 -13.09 10.99 -6.38
CA ALA A 126 -13.99 9.94 -6.83
C ALA A 126 -13.21 8.84 -7.60
N LEU A 127 -12.30 9.22 -8.49
CA LEU A 127 -11.43 8.28 -9.21
C LEU A 127 -10.54 7.48 -8.25
N TYR A 128 -9.96 8.13 -7.24
CA TYR A 128 -9.18 7.44 -6.21
C TYR A 128 -10.02 6.37 -5.47
N LEU A 129 -11.24 6.70 -5.06
CA LEU A 129 -12.16 5.73 -4.44
C LEU A 129 -12.54 4.61 -5.42
N SER A 130 -12.79 4.94 -6.70
CA SER A 130 -13.11 3.94 -7.73
C SER A 130 -11.97 2.96 -7.95
N VAL A 131 -10.72 3.43 -8.03
CA VAL A 131 -9.53 2.56 -8.17
C VAL A 131 -9.39 1.66 -6.94
N THR A 132 -9.61 2.19 -5.73
CA THR A 132 -9.58 1.41 -4.50
C THR A 132 -10.66 0.33 -4.48
N GLY A 133 -11.89 0.68 -4.87
CA GLY A 133 -13.00 -0.27 -5.01
C GLY A 133 -12.73 -1.36 -6.04
N MET A 134 -12.15 -1.00 -7.19
CA MET A 134 -11.72 -1.94 -8.21
C MET A 134 -10.66 -2.91 -7.68
N GLY A 135 -9.73 -2.45 -6.84
CA GLY A 135 -8.76 -3.29 -6.15
C GLY A 135 -9.42 -4.33 -5.23
N ASN A 136 -10.49 -3.96 -4.53
CA ASN A 136 -11.25 -4.91 -3.70
C ASN A 136 -11.96 -5.97 -4.56
N PHE A 137 -12.56 -5.58 -5.68
CA PHE A 137 -13.14 -6.56 -6.62
C PHE A 137 -12.09 -7.48 -7.21
N LEU A 138 -10.94 -6.94 -7.61
CA LEU A 138 -9.82 -7.73 -8.12
C LEU A 138 -9.33 -8.74 -7.07
N SER A 139 -9.29 -8.35 -5.79
CA SER A 139 -8.92 -9.24 -4.69
C SER A 139 -9.89 -10.43 -4.58
N GLY A 140 -11.20 -10.17 -4.63
CA GLY A 140 -12.22 -11.22 -4.63
C GLY A 140 -12.14 -12.12 -5.88
N PHE A 141 -11.91 -11.52 -7.04
CA PHE A 141 -11.77 -12.23 -8.31
C PHE A 141 -10.52 -13.13 -8.33
N LEU A 142 -9.40 -12.67 -7.77
CA LEU A 142 -8.18 -13.48 -7.63
C LEU A 142 -8.43 -14.71 -6.74
N ILE A 143 -9.12 -14.52 -5.61
CA ILE A 143 -9.50 -15.63 -4.73
C ILE A 143 -10.38 -16.64 -5.48
N PHE A 144 -11.37 -16.15 -6.23
CA PHE A 144 -12.24 -17.00 -7.04
C PHE A 144 -11.46 -17.80 -8.11
N ILE A 145 -10.56 -17.16 -8.86
CA ILE A 145 -9.72 -17.85 -9.84
C ILE A 145 -8.86 -18.91 -9.17
N VAL A 146 -8.19 -18.57 -8.07
CA VAL A 146 -7.33 -19.52 -7.35
C VAL A 146 -8.14 -20.71 -6.85
N ASP A 147 -9.31 -20.48 -6.27
CA ASP A 147 -10.18 -21.56 -5.81
C ASP A 147 -10.66 -22.43 -6.98
N HIS A 148 -11.07 -21.83 -8.09
CA HIS A 148 -11.53 -22.57 -9.27
C HIS A 148 -10.41 -23.38 -9.94
N VAL A 149 -9.21 -22.83 -10.10
CA VAL A 149 -8.05 -23.51 -10.68
C VAL A 149 -7.57 -24.63 -9.76
N THR A 150 -7.50 -24.37 -8.46
CA THR A 150 -6.93 -25.32 -7.51
C THR A 150 -7.93 -26.39 -7.07
N GLY A 151 -9.23 -26.06 -7.07
CA GLY A 151 -10.33 -27.02 -6.82
C GLY A 151 -10.36 -28.15 -7.85
N LYS A 152 -10.02 -27.87 -9.12
CA LYS A 152 -9.87 -28.90 -10.17
C LYS A 152 -8.67 -29.82 -9.95
N SER A 153 -7.66 -29.38 -9.21
CA SER A 153 -6.45 -30.14 -8.91
C SER A 153 -6.54 -30.95 -7.60
N GLY A 154 -7.74 -31.06 -7.01
CA GLY A 154 -8.07 -31.94 -5.88
C GLY A 154 -7.75 -31.39 -4.48
N LYS A 155 -6.92 -30.35 -4.34
CA LYS A 155 -6.63 -29.67 -3.07
C LYS A 155 -6.62 -28.15 -3.25
N SER A 156 -7.72 -27.47 -2.90
CA SER A 156 -7.77 -25.99 -2.99
C SER A 156 -6.71 -25.34 -2.10
N TRP A 157 -6.03 -24.30 -2.59
CA TRP A 157 -5.05 -23.53 -1.81
C TRP A 157 -5.74 -22.73 -0.70
N ILE A 158 -7.05 -22.47 -0.86
CA ILE A 158 -7.95 -21.87 0.12
C ILE A 158 -9.02 -22.93 0.43
N GLY A 159 -8.64 -23.95 1.20
CA GLY A 159 -9.56 -24.98 1.67
C GLY A 159 -10.43 -24.50 2.83
N LYS A 160 -11.55 -25.21 3.08
CA LYS A 160 -12.42 -24.97 4.24
C LYS A 160 -11.70 -25.20 5.59
N ASP A 161 -10.63 -26.01 5.58
CA ASP A 161 -9.75 -26.23 6.72
C ASP A 161 -8.39 -25.54 6.52
N ILE A 162 -8.04 -24.64 7.44
CA ILE A 162 -6.79 -23.86 7.39
C ILE A 162 -5.55 -24.77 7.50
N ASN A 163 -5.68 -25.97 8.09
CA ASN A 163 -4.57 -26.92 8.25
C ASN A 163 -4.31 -27.81 7.01
N SER A 164 -5.22 -27.87 6.03
CA SER A 164 -5.02 -28.60 4.77
C SER A 164 -4.73 -27.67 3.58
N SER A 165 -4.78 -26.35 3.82
CA SER A 165 -4.63 -25.30 2.83
C SER A 165 -3.16 -24.90 2.67
N SER A 166 -2.67 -24.86 1.43
CA SER A 166 -1.31 -24.40 1.12
C SER A 166 -1.27 -22.87 0.97
N LEU A 167 -1.60 -22.14 2.04
CA LEU A 167 -1.65 -20.66 2.05
C LEU A 167 -0.30 -20.01 1.68
N ASP A 168 0.81 -20.69 1.96
CA ASP A 168 2.15 -20.28 1.55
C ASP A 168 2.25 -20.06 0.02
N ARG A 169 1.68 -20.97 -0.79
CA ARG A 169 1.68 -20.84 -2.26
C ARG A 169 0.87 -19.64 -2.74
N PHE A 170 -0.25 -19.36 -2.07
CA PHE A 170 -1.06 -18.19 -2.36
C PHE A 170 -0.31 -16.88 -2.03
N TYR A 171 0.41 -16.82 -0.90
CA TYR A 171 1.22 -15.66 -0.55
C TYR A 171 2.42 -15.47 -1.50
N TRP A 172 3.07 -16.55 -1.94
CA TRP A 172 4.10 -16.46 -3.00
C TRP A 172 3.54 -15.96 -4.32
N MET A 173 2.37 -16.44 -4.74
CA MET A 173 1.69 -15.92 -5.93
C MET A 173 1.40 -14.42 -5.80
N LEU A 174 0.85 -13.98 -4.65
CA LEU A 174 0.63 -12.56 -4.39
C LEU A 174 1.94 -11.76 -4.36
N CYS A 175 3.03 -12.32 -3.84
CA CYS A 175 4.35 -11.69 -3.90
C CYS A 175 4.79 -11.43 -5.34
N VAL A 176 4.66 -12.42 -6.22
CA VAL A 176 5.02 -12.28 -7.65
C VAL A 176 4.14 -11.23 -8.34
N ILE A 177 2.83 -11.24 -8.09
CA ILE A 177 1.90 -10.24 -8.65
C ILE A 177 2.26 -8.83 -8.16
N ASN A 178 2.54 -8.65 -6.87
CA ASN A 178 2.94 -7.36 -6.31
C ASN A 178 4.30 -6.90 -6.86
N ALA A 179 5.26 -7.82 -7.04
CA ALA A 179 6.56 -7.50 -7.63
C ALA A 179 6.44 -7.08 -9.10
N LEU A 180 5.59 -7.76 -9.87
CA LEU A 180 5.27 -7.37 -11.26
C LEU A 180 4.61 -5.98 -11.28
N ASN A 181 3.64 -5.74 -10.41
CA ASN A 181 2.98 -4.44 -10.27
C ASN A 181 4.00 -3.33 -9.95
N LEU A 182 4.94 -3.57 -9.03
CA LEU A 182 6.02 -2.64 -8.71
C LEU A 182 6.92 -2.38 -9.94
N CYS A 183 7.28 -3.41 -10.70
CA CYS A 183 8.11 -3.26 -11.90
C CYS A 183 7.41 -2.42 -12.97
N VAL A 184 6.13 -2.71 -13.24
CA VAL A 184 5.30 -1.93 -14.19
C VAL A 184 5.16 -0.49 -13.71
N PHE A 185 4.89 -0.28 -12.41
CA PHE A 185 4.81 1.06 -11.82
C PHE A 185 6.11 1.84 -12.00
N VAL A 186 7.28 1.23 -11.69
CA VAL A 186 8.58 1.89 -11.85
C VAL A 186 8.86 2.20 -13.32
N PHE A 187 8.50 1.31 -14.24
CA PHE A 187 8.64 1.54 -15.68
C PHE A 187 7.81 2.75 -16.14
N LEU A 188 6.54 2.81 -15.74
CA LEU A 188 5.65 3.93 -16.05
C LEU A 188 6.12 5.22 -15.37
N ALA A 189 6.53 5.16 -14.11
CA ALA A 189 7.02 6.31 -13.36
C ALA A 189 8.28 6.92 -13.96
N LYS A 190 9.17 6.11 -14.55
CA LYS A 190 10.34 6.60 -15.29
C LYS A 190 9.98 7.31 -16.60
N ARG A 191 8.87 6.89 -17.23
CA ARG A 191 8.36 7.49 -18.48
C ARG A 191 7.42 8.68 -18.23
N TYR A 192 6.96 8.86 -17.00
CA TYR A 192 5.98 9.88 -16.63
C TYR A 192 6.63 11.25 -16.41
N THR A 193 6.29 12.23 -17.24
CA THR A 193 6.69 13.63 -17.05
C THR A 193 5.69 14.32 -16.13
N TYR A 194 6.19 14.84 -15.00
CA TYR A 194 5.37 15.62 -14.08
C TYR A 194 4.82 16.88 -14.75
N LYS A 195 3.53 17.17 -14.54
CA LYS A 195 2.92 18.43 -14.94
C LYS A 195 3.54 19.57 -14.13
N THR A 196 4.33 20.43 -14.77
CA THR A 196 4.88 21.65 -14.15
C THR A 196 3.79 22.70 -13.99
N VAL A 197 3.00 22.60 -12.92
CA VAL A 197 1.97 23.61 -12.58
C VAL A 197 2.59 24.93 -12.12
N GLN A 198 3.83 24.91 -11.58
CA GLN A 198 4.50 26.13 -11.10
C GLN A 198 4.94 27.11 -12.20
N ARG A 199 5.11 26.69 -13.46
CA ARG A 199 5.52 27.61 -14.52
C ARG A 199 4.36 28.49 -15.01
N ARG A 200 3.12 27.99 -14.97
CA ARG A 200 1.95 28.77 -15.42
C ARG A 200 1.51 29.83 -14.43
N ALA A 201 1.62 29.61 -13.12
CA ALA A 201 1.25 30.62 -12.13
C ALA A 201 2.22 31.83 -12.18
N MET A 202 3.51 31.54 -12.34
CA MET A 202 4.55 32.56 -12.49
C MET A 202 4.44 33.28 -13.84
N ASP A 203 4.17 32.56 -14.94
CA ASP A 203 3.92 33.19 -16.25
C ASP A 203 2.61 34.01 -16.27
N SER A 204 1.56 33.59 -15.54
CA SER A 204 0.29 34.32 -15.48
C SER A 204 0.33 35.57 -14.60
N ASP A 205 1.12 35.55 -13.52
CA ASP A 205 1.35 36.73 -12.69
C ASP A 205 2.32 37.70 -13.37
N VAL A 206 3.36 37.21 -14.05
CA VAL A 206 4.27 38.03 -14.87
C VAL A 206 3.53 38.68 -16.04
N CYS A 207 2.67 37.94 -16.75
CA CYS A 207 1.87 38.50 -17.84
C CYS A 207 0.85 39.54 -17.35
N LYS A 208 0.32 39.39 -16.12
CA LYS A 208 -0.58 40.38 -15.51
C LYS A 208 0.15 41.63 -15.05
N SER A 209 1.36 41.51 -14.52
CA SER A 209 2.16 42.67 -14.12
C SER A 209 2.59 43.49 -15.34
N ASP A 210 3.00 42.83 -16.42
CA ASP A 210 3.42 43.52 -17.65
C ASP A 210 2.25 44.23 -18.35
N GLU A 211 1.04 43.66 -18.32
CA GLU A 211 -0.15 44.28 -18.93
C GLU A 211 -0.62 45.54 -18.16
N VAL A 212 -0.43 45.57 -16.83
CA VAL A 212 -0.77 46.74 -16.00
C VAL A 212 0.26 47.86 -16.15
N GLU A 213 1.53 47.53 -16.38
CA GLU A 213 2.61 48.53 -16.55
C GLU A 213 2.57 49.21 -17.93
N ILE A 214 2.02 48.56 -18.96
CA ILE A 214 1.86 49.14 -20.31
C ILE A 214 0.64 50.08 -20.41
N MET A 215 -0.31 49.99 -19.46
CA MET A 215 -1.54 50.80 -19.44
C MET A 215 -1.50 52.03 -18.52
N ALA A 216 -0.39 52.27 -17.81
CA ALA A 216 -0.16 53.42 -16.94
C ALA A 216 0.72 54.48 -17.61
#